data_AF-A0A6A6UWR0-F1
#
_entry.id   AF-A0A6A6UWR0-F1
#
_cell.length_a   1.000
_cell.length_b   1.000
_cell.length_c   1.000
_cell.angle_alpha   90.00
_cell.angle_beta   90.00
_cell.angle_gamma   90.00
#
_symmetry.space_group_name_H-M   'P 1'
#
loop_
_entity.id
_entity.type
_entity.pdbx_description
1 polymer ?
#
loop_
_entity_poly.entity_id
_entity_poly.type
_entity_poly.pdbx_seq_one_letter_code
_entity_poly.pdbx_strand_id
1 'polypeptide(L)'
;MYGLWKAYSENNVVDNIRYVMLVQITNELTKALIVRALGDIQIDSWPGTFIGMGNGEVDEWSPAGLALLGSPVARSLAYMLIQHKEAFKGLRIVGARVFPSNNRIRKACVLWYLKGPAPGVPA
;
A
#
# COMPACT_ATOMS: atom_id res chain seq x y z
N MET A 1 -2.01 -2.22 -16.42
CA MET A 1 -1.57 -0.98 -17.09
C MET A 1 -0.10 -0.77 -16.77
N TYR A 2 0.79 -1.09 -17.71
CA TYR A 2 2.25 -1.03 -17.48
C TYR A 2 2.79 0.31 -18.00
N GLY A 3 3.62 0.98 -17.21
CA GLY A 3 4.42 2.14 -17.64
C GLY A 3 3.71 3.50 -17.72
N LEU A 4 2.41 3.63 -17.38
CA LEU A 4 1.73 4.94 -17.51
C LEU A 4 2.40 6.05 -16.71
N TRP A 5 2.98 5.76 -15.55
CA TRP A 5 3.66 6.78 -14.74
C TRP A 5 4.79 7.47 -15.50
N LYS A 6 5.45 6.79 -16.45
CA LYS A 6 6.50 7.39 -17.29
C LYS A 6 5.96 8.46 -18.24
N ALA A 7 4.71 8.30 -18.70
CA ALA A 7 4.07 9.28 -19.57
C ALA A 7 3.60 10.53 -18.80
N TYR A 8 3.33 10.41 -17.50
CA TYR A 8 2.79 11.49 -16.67
C TYR A 8 3.79 12.09 -15.68
N SER A 9 4.96 11.48 -15.51
CA SER A 9 6.04 12.04 -14.69
C SER A 9 6.84 13.06 -15.50
N GLU A 10 6.96 14.27 -14.97
CA GLU A 10 7.94 15.24 -15.48
C GLU A 10 9.35 14.63 -15.39
N ASN A 11 10.06 14.62 -16.52
CA ASN A 11 11.44 14.11 -16.64
C ASN A 11 11.65 12.64 -16.23
N ASN A 12 10.61 11.80 -16.22
CA ASN A 12 10.70 10.39 -15.77
C ASN A 12 11.13 10.22 -14.30
N VAL A 13 10.97 11.26 -13.47
CA VAL A 13 11.33 11.22 -12.05
C VAL A 13 10.13 10.71 -11.25
N VAL A 14 10.28 9.54 -10.61
CA VAL A 14 9.22 8.88 -9.83
C VAL A 14 9.69 8.40 -8.45
N ASP A 15 10.80 8.95 -7.96
CA ASP A 15 11.38 8.61 -6.65
C ASP A 15 10.64 9.26 -5.47
N ASN A 16 9.75 10.21 -5.73
CA ASN A 16 9.05 11.01 -4.73
C ASN A 16 7.60 10.57 -4.47
N ILE A 17 7.16 9.43 -5.01
CA ILE A 17 5.80 8.93 -4.79
C ILE A 17 5.65 8.51 -3.33
N ARG A 18 4.76 9.21 -2.61
CA ARG A 18 4.48 8.95 -1.18
C ARG A 18 3.27 8.05 -0.96
N TYR A 19 2.31 8.09 -1.89
CA TYR A 19 1.03 7.44 -1.73
C TYR A 19 0.55 6.77 -3.01
N VAL A 20 -0.05 5.59 -2.87
CA VAL A 20 -0.76 4.91 -3.96
C VAL A 20 -2.14 4.54 -3.46
N MET A 21 -3.19 5.08 -4.10
CA MET A 21 -4.57 4.83 -3.71
C MET A 21 -5.21 3.79 -4.61
N LEU A 22 -5.86 2.80 -3.99
CA LEU A 22 -6.71 1.82 -4.64
C LEU A 22 -8.14 2.04 -4.14
N VAL A 23 -9.04 2.37 -5.07
CA VAL A 23 -10.42 2.74 -4.75
C VAL A 23 -11.39 1.64 -5.11
N GLN A 24 -12.48 1.55 -4.34
CA GLN A 24 -13.63 0.70 -4.65
C GLN A 24 -13.28 -0.78 -4.87
N ILE A 25 -12.59 -1.39 -3.90
CA ILE A 25 -12.16 -2.79 -3.97
C ILE A 25 -13.38 -3.70 -4.08
N THR A 26 -13.43 -4.47 -5.16
CA THR A 26 -14.50 -5.45 -5.44
C THR A 26 -14.08 -6.89 -5.23
N ASN A 27 -12.78 -7.17 -5.18
CA ASN A 27 -12.23 -8.52 -5.04
C ASN A 27 -12.53 -9.10 -3.64
N GLU A 28 -13.27 -10.22 -3.58
CA GLU A 28 -13.70 -10.81 -2.30
C GLU A 28 -12.54 -11.28 -1.42
N LEU A 29 -11.50 -11.88 -2.01
CA LEU A 29 -10.31 -12.32 -1.26
C LEU A 29 -9.61 -11.14 -0.58
N THR A 30 -9.51 -10.01 -1.28
CA THR A 30 -8.95 -8.78 -0.72
C THR A 30 -9.83 -8.25 0.41
N LYS A 31 -11.16 -8.26 0.26
CA LYS A 31 -12.07 -7.84 1.33
C LYS A 31 -11.91 -8.72 2.58
N ALA A 32 -11.80 -10.04 2.40
CA ALA A 32 -11.57 -10.97 3.51
C ALA A 32 -10.24 -10.69 4.23
N LEU A 33 -9.18 -10.39 3.49
CA LEU A 33 -7.88 -10.01 4.08
C LEU A 33 -7.92 -8.64 4.76
N ILE A 34 -8.70 -7.69 4.24
CA ILE A 34 -8.95 -6.41 4.91
C ILE A 34 -9.67 -6.62 6.24
N VAL A 35 -10.74 -7.42 6.26
CA VAL A 35 -11.47 -7.77 7.50
C VAL A 35 -10.52 -8.45 8.49
N ARG A 36 -9.72 -9.42 8.02
CA ARG A 36 -8.71 -10.09 8.86
C ARG A 36 -7.67 -9.11 9.43
N ALA A 37 -7.22 -8.14 8.64
CA ALA A 37 -6.23 -7.16 9.08
C ALA A 37 -6.80 -6.13 10.07
N LEU A 38 -8.10 -5.82 9.96
CA LEU A 38 -8.80 -4.92 10.87
C LEU A 38 -9.22 -5.61 12.17
N GLY A 39 -9.51 -6.92 12.14
CA GLY A 39 -10.09 -7.63 13.28
C GLY A 39 -11.43 -7.00 13.66
N ASP A 40 -11.56 -6.60 14.93
CA ASP A 40 -12.77 -5.98 15.48
C ASP A 40 -12.83 -4.45 15.29
N ILE A 41 -11.83 -3.85 14.63
CA ILE A 41 -11.77 -2.40 14.43
C ILE A 41 -12.87 -1.98 13.45
N GLN A 42 -13.76 -1.12 13.90
CA GLN A 42 -14.71 -0.44 13.01
C GLN A 42 -13.99 0.63 12.20
N ILE A 43 -14.10 0.55 10.87
CA ILE A 43 -13.55 1.54 9.97
C ILE A 43 -14.51 2.72 9.78
N ASP A 44 -14.10 3.88 10.24
CA ASP A 44 -14.79 5.12 9.94
C ASP A 44 -14.46 5.65 8.55
N SER A 45 -15.24 6.64 8.11
CA SER A 45 -14.95 7.47 6.95
C SER A 45 -13.52 8.03 6.99
N TRP A 46 -13.07 8.57 5.86
CA TRP A 46 -11.74 9.18 5.73
C TRP A 46 -11.34 10.00 6.99
N PRO A 47 -10.15 9.77 7.59
CA PRO A 47 -8.99 9.05 7.04
C PRO A 47 -8.96 7.53 7.30
N GLY A 48 -9.99 6.97 7.93
CA GLY A 48 -10.07 5.55 8.28
C GLY A 48 -8.93 5.05 9.17
N THR A 49 -8.66 3.75 9.11
CA THR A 49 -7.71 3.05 9.99
C THR A 49 -6.35 2.90 9.32
N PHE A 50 -5.27 3.29 10.02
CA PHE A 50 -3.90 3.05 9.56
C PHE A 50 -3.38 1.72 10.11
N ILE A 51 -2.79 0.93 9.22
CA ILE A 51 -2.13 -0.35 9.52
C ILE A 51 -0.68 -0.22 9.04
N GLY A 52 0.25 -0.22 9.99
CA GLY A 52 1.68 -0.23 9.70
C GLY A 52 2.15 -1.62 9.26
N MET A 53 3.18 -1.68 8.42
CA MET A 53 3.80 -2.96 8.04
C MET A 53 4.70 -3.52 9.13
N GLY A 54 5.17 -2.68 10.04
CA GLY A 54 6.15 -2.99 11.08
C GLY A 54 7.00 -1.75 11.40
N ASN A 55 7.95 -1.87 12.30
CA ASN A 55 8.90 -0.79 12.61
C ASN A 55 9.99 -0.63 11.52
N GLY A 56 10.10 -1.59 10.59
CA GLY A 56 11.08 -1.62 9.50
C GLY A 56 12.22 -2.62 9.70
N GLU A 57 12.25 -3.32 10.83
CA GLU A 57 13.17 -4.43 11.12
C GLU A 57 12.59 -5.74 10.57
N VAL A 58 13.49 -6.64 10.13
CA VAL A 58 13.14 -7.87 9.41
C VAL A 58 12.30 -8.83 10.25
N ASP A 59 12.32 -8.70 11.57
CA ASP A 59 11.64 -9.59 12.53
C ASP A 59 10.43 -8.94 13.25
N GLU A 60 10.11 -7.67 12.98
CA GLU A 60 9.01 -6.93 13.63
C GLU A 60 7.89 -6.55 12.65
N TRP A 61 7.50 -7.49 11.79
CA TRP A 61 6.37 -7.28 10.88
C TRP A 61 5.03 -7.40 11.60
N SER A 62 4.10 -6.48 11.28
CA SER A 62 2.73 -6.57 11.75
C SER A 62 1.97 -7.68 10.99
N PRO A 63 1.34 -8.66 11.68
CA PRO A 63 0.51 -9.67 11.01
C PRO A 63 -0.62 -9.06 10.17
N ALA A 64 -1.20 -7.94 10.63
CA ALA A 64 -2.21 -7.19 9.88
C ALA A 64 -1.63 -6.55 8.61
N GLY A 65 -0.44 -5.96 8.73
CA GLY A 65 0.30 -5.43 7.58
C GLY A 65 0.63 -6.50 6.54
N LEU A 66 1.13 -7.66 6.99
CA LEU A 66 1.43 -8.81 6.13
C LEU A 66 0.19 -9.36 5.42
N ALA A 67 -0.96 -9.43 6.12
CA ALA A 67 -2.22 -9.85 5.51
C ALA A 67 -2.64 -8.90 4.37
N LEU A 68 -2.45 -7.59 4.54
CA LEU A 68 -2.71 -6.62 3.48
C LEU A 68 -1.69 -6.72 2.34
N LEU A 69 -0.39 -6.87 2.63
CA LEU A 69 0.64 -7.03 1.60
C LEU A 69 0.45 -8.30 0.76
N GLY A 70 -0.04 -9.37 1.38
CA GLY A 70 -0.37 -10.63 0.70
C GLY A 70 -1.64 -10.57 -0.14
N SER A 71 -2.37 -9.44 -0.14
CA SER A 71 -3.63 -9.32 -0.87
C SER A 71 -3.43 -9.20 -2.39
N PRO A 72 -4.38 -9.70 -3.20
CA PRO A 72 -4.34 -9.54 -4.66
C PRO A 72 -4.13 -8.10 -5.14
N VAL A 73 -4.69 -7.11 -4.42
CA VAL A 73 -4.56 -5.69 -4.80
C VAL A 73 -3.14 -5.16 -4.54
N ALA A 74 -2.49 -5.60 -3.47
CA ALA A 74 -1.12 -5.21 -3.14
C ALA A 74 -0.10 -5.79 -4.14
N ARG A 75 -0.38 -6.96 -4.73
CA ARG A 75 0.51 -7.63 -5.69
C ARG A 75 0.92 -6.73 -6.85
N SER A 76 -0.03 -5.96 -7.39
CA SER A 76 0.24 -5.06 -8.53
C SER A 76 1.22 -3.94 -8.16
N LEU A 77 1.05 -3.33 -6.99
CA LEU A 77 1.94 -2.30 -6.46
C LEU A 77 3.33 -2.90 -6.15
N ALA A 78 3.37 -4.05 -5.47
CA ALA A 78 4.62 -4.74 -5.17
C ALA A 78 5.40 -5.08 -6.44
N TYR A 79 4.72 -5.62 -7.46
CA TYR A 79 5.33 -5.96 -8.74
C TYR A 79 5.90 -4.73 -9.44
N MET A 80 5.15 -3.62 -9.46
CA MET A 80 5.61 -2.35 -10.03
C MET A 80 6.88 -1.84 -9.34
N LEU A 81 6.94 -1.86 -8.00
CA LEU A 81 8.09 -1.39 -7.24
C LEU A 81 9.32 -2.30 -7.45
N ILE A 82 9.12 -3.62 -7.49
CA ILE A 82 10.20 -4.59 -7.68
C ILE A 82 10.79 -4.50 -9.09
N GLN A 83 9.95 -4.48 -10.14
CA GLN A 83 10.43 -4.47 -11.53
C GLN A 83 11.10 -3.16 -11.94
N HIS A 84 10.81 -2.07 -11.24
CA HIS A 84 11.32 -0.74 -11.56
C HIS A 84 12.09 -0.12 -10.41
N LYS A 85 12.79 -0.95 -9.63
CA LYS A 85 13.53 -0.54 -8.44
C LYS A 85 14.50 0.61 -8.71
N GLU A 86 15.14 0.64 -9.88
CA GLU A 86 16.04 1.72 -10.31
C GLU A 86 15.32 3.06 -10.52
N ALA A 87 14.13 3.02 -11.13
CA ALA A 87 13.33 4.21 -11.39
C ALA A 87 12.71 4.76 -10.09
N PHE A 88 12.23 3.86 -9.23
CA PHE A 88 11.65 4.21 -7.93
C PHE A 88 12.69 4.35 -6.81
N LYS A 89 14.00 4.32 -7.11
CA LYS A 89 15.10 4.50 -6.13
C LYS A 89 14.95 3.70 -4.83
N GLY A 90 14.40 2.49 -4.93
CA GLY A 90 14.18 1.62 -3.78
C GLY A 90 13.02 2.03 -2.84
N LEU A 91 11.98 2.70 -3.36
CA LEU A 91 10.74 2.93 -2.61
C LEU A 91 10.18 1.61 -2.06
N ARG A 92 9.67 1.66 -0.83
CA ARG A 92 9.09 0.52 -0.11
C ARG A 92 7.74 0.86 0.50
N ILE A 93 6.89 -0.14 0.63
CA ILE A 93 5.59 -0.03 1.31
C ILE A 93 5.82 -0.07 2.82
N VAL A 94 5.32 0.93 3.56
CA VAL A 94 5.51 1.03 5.02
C VAL A 94 4.20 0.97 5.80
N GLY A 95 3.07 1.12 5.13
CA GLY A 95 1.76 1.07 5.76
C GLY A 95 0.64 1.23 4.75
N ALA A 96 -0.58 1.09 5.26
CA ALA A 96 -1.80 1.26 4.50
C ALA A 96 -2.85 1.98 5.36
N ARG A 97 -3.67 2.84 4.77
CA ARG A 97 -4.94 3.26 5.36
C ARG A 97 -6.09 2.54 4.70
N VAL A 98 -6.99 1.98 5.49
CA VAL A 98 -8.23 1.38 5.03
C VAL A 98 -9.38 2.29 5.42
N PHE A 99 -10.22 2.65 4.45
CA PHE A 99 -11.38 3.51 4.66
C PHE A 99 -12.50 3.15 3.68
N PRO A 100 -13.78 3.35 4.04
CA PRO A 100 -14.89 3.19 3.12
C PRO A 100 -14.98 4.37 2.16
N SER A 101 -15.41 4.13 0.92
CA SER A 101 -15.69 5.19 -0.05
C SER A 101 -16.88 6.05 0.39
N ASN A 102 -16.87 7.34 0.03
CA ASN A 102 -17.93 8.31 0.33
C ASN A 102 -19.19 8.19 -0.56
N ASN A 103 -19.37 7.06 -1.24
CA ASN A 103 -20.52 6.80 -2.10
C ASN A 103 -21.57 5.93 -1.39
N ARG A 104 -22.75 5.79 -2.00
CA ARG A 104 -23.88 5.02 -1.45
C ARG A 104 -23.54 3.55 -1.13
N ILE A 105 -22.60 2.94 -1.86
CA ILE A 105 -22.25 1.52 -1.74
C ILE A 105 -21.16 1.29 -0.66
N ARG A 106 -20.46 2.35 -0.21
CA ARG A 106 -19.41 2.31 0.83
C ARG A 106 -18.40 1.16 0.67
N LYS A 107 -17.82 1.01 -0.52
CA LYS A 107 -16.80 -0.01 -0.80
C LYS A 107 -15.48 0.33 -0.09
N ALA A 108 -14.72 -0.69 0.30
CA ALA A 108 -13.40 -0.49 0.88
C ALA A 108 -12.43 0.15 -0.12
N CYS A 109 -11.63 1.09 0.37
CA CYS A 109 -10.51 1.73 -0.30
C CYS A 109 -9.25 1.53 0.54
N VAL A 110 -8.10 1.48 -0.13
CA VAL A 110 -6.79 1.34 0.51
C VAL A 110 -5.84 2.40 -0.02
N LEU A 111 -5.22 3.17 0.88
CA LEU A 111 -4.14 4.11 0.57
C LEU A 111 -2.82 3.57 1.10
N TRP A 112 -1.93 3.16 0.20
CA TRP A 112 -0.60 2.68 0.54
C TRP A 112 0.35 3.84 0.80
N TYR A 113 1.19 3.68 1.81
CA TYR A 113 2.25 4.61 2.19
C TYR A 113 3.57 4.06 1.69
N LEU A 114 4.27 4.87 0.90
CA LEU A 114 5.60 4.58 0.41
C LEU A 114 6.64 5.46 1.12
N LYS A 115 7.79 4.89 1.42
CA LYS A 115 8.98 5.63 1.87
C LYS A 115 10.17 5.25 1.02
N GLY A 116 11.20 6.11 1.04
CA GLY A 116 12.50 5.83 0.47
C GLY A 116 13.15 4.54 1.02
N PRO A 117 14.33 4.20 0.50
CA PRO A 117 15.04 3.00 0.89
C PRO A 117 15.22 2.91 2.40
N ALA A 118 15.26 1.68 2.93
CA ALA A 118 15.58 1.48 4.34
C ALA A 118 16.93 2.14 4.65
N PRO A 119 17.10 2.77 5.83
CA PRO A 119 18.41 3.26 6.23
C PRO A 119 19.41 2.10 6.14
N GLY A 120 20.55 2.35 5.49
CA GLY A 120 21.59 1.33 5.35
C GLY A 120 21.98 0.83 6.74
N VAL A 121 22.13 -0.49 6.89
CA VAL A 121 22.79 -1.05 8.07
C VAL A 121 24.19 -0.42 8.10
N PRO A 122 24.58 0.30 9.18
CA PRO A 122 25.96 0.76 9.30
C PRO A 122 26.86 -0.47 9.26
N ALA A 123 27.81 -0.46 8.33
CA ALA A 123 28.81 -1.51 8.17
C ALA A 123 29.69 -1.65 9.41
#